data_AF-A0A9E5R8X8-F1
#
_entry.id   AF-A0A9E5R8X8-F1
#
_cell.length_a   1.000
_cell.length_b   1.000
_cell.length_c   1.000
_cell.angle_alpha   90.00
_cell.angle_beta   90.00
_cell.angle_gamma   90.00
#
_symmetry.space_group_name_H-M   'P 1'
#
loop_
_entity.id
_entity.type
_entity.pdbx_description
1 polymer ?
#
loop_
_entity_poly.entity_id
_entity_poly.type
_entity_poly.pdbx_seq_one_letter_code
_entity_poly.pdbx_strand_id
1 'polypeptide(L)'
;SVDLMADALRGKTTAEALEMVQQFQAMMKGEAEFPSELRKLNVMRGVAQFPVRIKCANLSWHTVKAALELTKDVQPAGFVSNE
;
A
#
# COMPACT_ATOMS: atom_id res chain seq x y z
N SER A 1 9.54 0.04 -1.60
CA SER A 1 8.09 0.28 -1.37
C SER A 1 7.49 -0.86 -0.58
N VAL A 2 7.69 -2.13 -1.01
CA VAL A 2 7.08 -3.31 -0.37
C VAL A 2 7.47 -3.47 1.11
N ASP A 3 8.76 -3.40 1.44
CA ASP A 3 9.24 -3.54 2.82
C ASP A 3 8.67 -2.46 3.76
N LEU A 4 8.79 -1.18 3.36
CA LEU A 4 8.20 -0.05 4.09
C LEU A 4 6.68 -0.16 4.26
N MET A 5 5.98 -0.68 3.24
CA MET A 5 4.55 -0.93 3.29
C MET A 5 4.21 -2.05 4.28
N ALA A 6 4.93 -3.17 4.24
CA ALA A 6 4.71 -4.30 5.15
C ALA A 6 4.92 -3.90 6.61
N ASP A 7 5.96 -3.12 6.88
CA ASP A 7 6.23 -2.55 8.20
C ASP A 7 5.14 -1.57 8.65
N ALA A 8 4.63 -0.73 7.74
CA ALA A 8 3.59 0.25 8.06
C ALA A 8 2.22 -0.40 8.33
N LEU A 9 1.92 -1.53 7.71
CA LEU A 9 0.65 -2.25 7.85
C LEU A 9 0.62 -3.22 9.05
N ARG A 10 1.78 -3.52 9.65
CA ARG A 10 1.86 -4.49 10.75
C ARG A 10 1.04 -4.01 11.96
N GLY A 11 0.14 -4.86 12.44
CA GLY A 11 -0.72 -4.59 13.60
C GLY A 11 -1.91 -3.67 13.31
N LYS A 12 -2.16 -3.33 12.04
CA LYS A 12 -3.31 -2.52 11.61
C LYS A 12 -4.50 -3.40 11.28
N THR A 13 -5.70 -2.88 11.56
CA THR A 13 -6.95 -3.47 11.11
C THR A 13 -7.11 -3.35 9.60
N THR A 14 -7.97 -4.18 9.02
CA THR A 14 -8.31 -4.10 7.58
C THR A 14 -8.82 -2.71 7.17
N ALA A 15 -9.58 -2.05 8.04
CA ALA A 15 -10.10 -0.70 7.78
C ALA A 15 -8.96 0.34 7.72
N GLU A 16 -8.08 0.34 8.72
CA GLU A 16 -6.91 1.23 8.74
C GLU A 16 -5.98 0.97 7.55
N ALA A 17 -5.75 -0.30 7.19
CA ALA A 17 -4.92 -0.68 6.06
C ALA A 17 -5.48 -0.15 4.73
N LEU A 18 -6.80 -0.21 4.54
CA LEU A 18 -7.47 0.35 3.35
C LEU A 18 -7.38 1.87 3.30
N GLU A 19 -7.50 2.54 4.45
CA GLU A 19 -7.30 4.00 4.53
C GLU A 19 -5.86 4.39 4.16
N MET A 20 -4.87 3.65 4.68
CA MET A 20 -3.46 3.87 4.36
C MET A 20 -3.17 3.68 2.85
N VAL A 21 -3.81 2.71 2.19
CA VAL A 21 -3.73 2.53 0.73
C VAL A 21 -4.22 3.79 0.01
N GLN A 22 -5.38 4.31 0.39
CA GLN A 22 -5.98 5.48 -0.26
C GLN A 22 -5.11 6.73 -0.07
N GLN A 23 -4.62 6.96 1.16
CA GLN A 23 -3.71 8.06 1.48
C GLN A 23 -2.42 7.97 0.66
N PHE A 24 -1.79 6.79 0.59
CA PHE A 24 -0.57 6.59 -0.19
C PHE A 24 -0.80 6.86 -1.68
N GLN A 25 -1.93 6.44 -2.24
CA GLN A 25 -2.25 6.66 -3.65
C GLN A 25 -2.51 8.13 -3.97
N ALA A 26 -3.28 8.85 -3.15
CA ALA A 26 -3.53 10.29 -3.33
C ALA A 26 -2.22 11.08 -3.28
N MET A 27 -1.36 10.72 -2.34
CA MET A 27 -0.03 11.29 -2.16
C MET A 27 0.91 11.03 -3.35
N MET A 28 0.91 9.83 -3.93
CA MET A 28 1.67 9.54 -5.16
C MET A 28 1.17 10.31 -6.39
N LYS A 29 -0.08 10.78 -6.37
CA LYS A 29 -0.65 11.67 -7.40
C LYS A 29 -0.40 13.15 -7.12
N GLY A 30 0.15 13.49 -5.95
CA GLY A 30 0.30 14.89 -5.49
C GLY A 30 -1.00 15.53 -5.02
N GLU A 31 -2.05 14.74 -4.77
CA GLU A 31 -3.38 15.21 -4.34
C GLU A 31 -3.50 15.35 -2.81
N ALA A 32 -2.57 14.76 -2.05
CA ALA A 32 -2.57 14.77 -0.60
C ALA A 32 -1.15 14.92 -0.03
N GLU A 33 -1.07 15.52 1.16
CA GLU A 33 0.18 15.52 1.93
C GLU A 33 0.40 14.16 2.61
N PHE A 34 1.66 13.87 2.87
CA PHE A 34 2.06 12.68 3.61
C PHE A 34 1.61 12.79 5.07
N PRO A 35 0.77 11.87 5.59
CA PRO A 35 0.39 11.86 7.00
C PRO A 35 1.63 11.77 7.89
N SER A 36 1.65 12.54 8.98
CA SER A 36 2.77 12.55 9.94
C SER A 36 3.00 11.17 10.58
N GLU A 37 1.94 10.37 10.66
CA GLU A 37 1.87 8.99 11.13
C GLU A 37 2.59 8.01 10.19
N LEU A 38 2.65 8.35 8.89
CA LEU A 38 3.32 7.56 7.86
C LEU A 38 4.75 8.03 7.60
N ARG A 39 5.43 8.59 8.61
CA ARG A 39 6.77 9.20 8.50
C ARG A 39 7.79 8.35 7.76
N LYS A 40 7.75 7.01 7.93
CA LYS A 40 8.63 6.07 7.20
C LYS A 40 8.33 6.04 5.70
N LEU A 41 7.08 6.21 5.30
CA LEU A 41 6.65 6.32 3.91
C LEU A 41 6.95 7.70 3.32
N ASN A 42 7.22 8.73 4.12
CA ASN A 42 7.59 10.08 3.63
C ASN A 42 8.84 10.10 2.76
N VAL A 43 9.73 9.11 2.91
CA VAL A 43 10.86 8.91 1.98
C VAL A 43 10.41 8.73 0.53
N MET A 44 9.19 8.23 0.32
CA MET A 44 8.57 8.06 -1.00
C MET A 44 8.11 9.39 -1.62
N ARG A 45 8.15 10.53 -0.91
CA ARG A 45 7.78 11.84 -1.47
C ARG A 45 8.54 12.18 -2.74
N GLY A 46 9.85 11.92 -2.74
CA GLY A 46 10.65 12.12 -3.94
C GLY A 46 10.18 11.27 -5.12
N VAL A 47 9.60 10.09 -4.88
CA VAL A 47 9.15 9.17 -5.93
C VAL A 47 7.98 9.73 -6.73
N ALA A 48 7.11 10.54 -6.12
CA ALA A 48 6.01 11.21 -6.81
C ALA A 48 6.50 12.18 -7.92
N GLN A 49 7.75 12.64 -7.85
CA GLN A 49 8.36 13.51 -8.86
C GLN A 49 8.88 12.74 -10.09
N PHE A 50 8.89 11.41 -10.05
CA PHE A 50 9.41 10.57 -11.14
C PHE A 50 8.30 9.65 -11.67
N PRO A 51 7.55 10.05 -12.71
CA PRO A 51 6.41 9.30 -13.25
C PRO A 51 6.70 7.83 -13.56
N VAL A 52 7.92 7.55 -14.03
CA VAL A 52 8.44 6.20 -14.31
C VAL A 52 8.49 5.31 -13.04
N ARG A 53 8.67 5.88 -11.86
CA ARG A 53 8.78 5.15 -10.58
C ARG A 53 7.45 5.00 -9.85
N ILE A 54 6.44 5.79 -10.18
CA ILE A 54 5.10 5.76 -9.54
C ILE A 54 4.45 4.38 -9.68
N LYS A 55 4.48 3.78 -10.88
CA LYS A 55 3.88 2.46 -11.11
C LYS A 55 4.50 1.37 -10.23
N CYS A 56 5.83 1.35 -10.12
CA CYS A 56 6.54 0.41 -9.27
C CYS A 56 6.27 0.65 -7.77
N ALA A 57 6.10 1.91 -7.37
CA ALA A 57 5.74 2.26 -6.00
C ALA A 57 4.33 1.80 -5.64
N ASN A 58 3.37 1.94 -6.55
CA ASN A 58 1.96 1.61 -6.33
C ASN A 58 1.65 0.11 -6.42
N LEU A 59 2.46 -0.69 -7.11
CA LEU A 59 2.19 -2.11 -7.34
C LEU A 59 1.86 -2.86 -6.04
N SER A 60 2.69 -2.70 -5.01
CA SER A 60 2.50 -3.38 -3.73
C SER A 60 1.21 -2.97 -3.02
N TRP A 61 0.83 -1.70 -3.11
CA TRP A 61 -0.39 -1.15 -2.53
C TRP A 61 -1.65 -1.61 -3.27
N HIS A 62 -1.57 -1.80 -4.59
CA HIS A 62 -2.64 -2.44 -5.36
C HIS A 62 -2.85 -3.89 -4.94
N THR A 63 -1.76 -4.64 -4.71
CA THR A 63 -1.84 -6.03 -4.23
C THR A 63 -2.49 -6.11 -2.86
N VAL A 64 -2.08 -5.27 -1.90
CA VAL A 64 -2.68 -5.23 -0.56
C VAL A 64 -4.17 -4.89 -0.65
N LYS A 65 -4.54 -3.87 -1.42
CA LYS A 65 -5.95 -3.51 -1.62
C LYS A 65 -6.77 -4.70 -2.11
N ALA A 66 -6.31 -5.34 -3.18
CA ALA A 66 -6.97 -6.51 -3.75
C ALA A 66 -7.11 -7.64 -2.73
N ALA A 67 -6.04 -7.94 -1.97
CA ALA A 67 -6.07 -8.98 -0.95
C ALA A 67 -7.09 -8.70 0.17
N LEU A 68 -7.15 -7.45 0.67
CA LEU A 68 -8.10 -7.04 1.71
C LEU A 68 -9.55 -6.97 1.21
N GLU A 69 -9.76 -6.70 -0.08
CA GLU A 69 -11.09 -6.72 -0.70
C GLU A 69 -11.54 -8.16 -1.02
N LEU A 70 -10.64 -9.03 -1.50
CA LEU A 70 -10.91 -10.46 -1.75
C LEU A 70 -11.35 -11.22 -0.49
N THR A 71 -10.79 -10.88 0.67
CA THR A 71 -11.21 -11.46 1.95
C THR A 71 -12.65 -11.13 2.35
N LYS A 72 -13.34 -10.20 1.66
CA LYS A 72 -14.76 -9.93 1.88
C LYS A 72 -15.70 -10.88 1.12
N ASP A 73 -15.22 -11.57 0.07
CA ASP A 73 -16.07 -12.38 -0.81
C ASP A 73 -15.59 -13.84 -1.04
N VAL A 74 -14.41 -14.26 -0.57
CA VAL A 74 -13.83 -15.57 -0.97
C VAL A 74 -13.29 -16.38 0.22
N GLN A 75 -13.81 -17.61 0.35
CA GLN A 75 -13.28 -18.73 1.17
C GLN A 75 -11.81 -19.01 0.82
N PRO A 76 -10.95 -19.46 1.75
CA PRO A 76 -9.51 -19.58 1.50
C PRO A 76 -9.23 -20.65 0.44
N ALA A 77 -9.06 -20.23 -0.81
CA ALA A 77 -8.38 -21.04 -1.81
C ALA A 77 -6.92 -21.17 -1.34
N GLY A 78 -6.53 -22.40 -1.01
CA GLY A 78 -5.27 -22.71 -0.36
C GLY A 78 -4.07 -22.01 -1.00
N PHE A 79 -3.17 -21.53 -0.14
CA PHE A 79 -1.87 -21.01 -0.55
C PHE A 79 -1.10 -22.12 -1.29
N VAL A 80 -1.02 -22.01 -2.62
CA VAL A 80 -0.16 -22.88 -3.42
C VAL A 80 1.24 -22.29 -3.36
N SER A 81 2.05 -22.86 -2.47
CA SER A 81 3.49 -22.62 -2.44
C SER A 81 4.13 -23.39 -3.59
N ASN A 82 4.74 -22.67 -4.54
CA ASN A 82 5.66 -23.27 -5.51
C ASN A 82 7.08 -23.01 -4.99
N GLU A 83 7.51 -23.79 -4.01
CA GLU A 83 8.93 -24.13 -3.83
C GLU A 83 9.24 -25.40 -4.62
#